data_AF-A0A9Q8HN51-F1
#
_entry.id   AF-A0A9Q8HN51-F1
#
_cell.length_a   1.000
_cell.length_b   1.000
_cell.length_c   1.000
_cell.angle_alpha   90.00
_cell.angle_beta   90.00
_cell.angle_gamma   90.00
#
_symmetry.space_group_name_H-M   'P 1'
#
loop_
_entity.id
_entity.type
_entity.pdbx_description
1 polymer ?
#
loop_
_entity_poly.entity_id
_entity_poly.type
_entity_poly.pdbx_seq_one_letter_code
_entity_poly.pdbx_strand_id
1 'polypeptide(L)'
;MSKRITESQIITTLKEAESGMMVKDVCRKYRIANATFYNVTGKIWWYETPDISCLRELLEEKNRRIKQIYANFLDEVRELTAD
;
A
#
# COMPACT_ATOMS: atom_id res chain seq x y z
N MET A 1 -16.43 14.18 15.36
CA MET A 1 -15.97 14.20 13.95
C MET A 1 -14.61 13.52 13.85
N SER A 2 -14.53 12.39 13.17
CA SER A 2 -13.26 11.68 12.94
C SER A 2 -12.47 12.41 11.84
N LYS A 3 -11.36 13.05 12.19
CA LYS A 3 -10.39 13.53 11.20
C LYS A 3 -9.74 12.30 10.57
N ARG A 4 -10.05 12.05 9.30
CA ARG A 4 -9.34 11.03 8.52
C ARG A 4 -7.91 11.52 8.32
N ILE A 5 -6.96 10.80 8.90
CA ILE A 5 -5.54 11.06 8.71
C ILE A 5 -5.19 10.54 7.31
N THR A 6 -4.46 11.34 6.52
CA THR A 6 -4.03 10.93 5.18
C THR A 6 -2.76 10.08 5.27
N GLU A 7 -2.59 9.17 4.32
CA GLU A 7 -1.43 8.26 4.27
C GLU A 7 -0.09 9.03 4.25
N SER A 8 -0.04 10.13 3.49
CA SER A 8 1.11 11.05 3.46
C SER A 8 1.44 11.67 4.82
N GLN A 9 0.44 12.03 5.63
CA GLN A 9 0.66 12.56 6.98
C GLN A 9 1.29 11.50 7.89
N ILE A 10 0.87 10.24 7.75
CA ILE A 10 1.40 9.15 8.55
C ILE A 10 2.86 8.86 8.16
N ILE A 11 3.18 8.80 6.87
CA ILE A 11 4.55 8.57 6.39
C ILE A 11 5.49 9.68 6.88
N THR A 12 5.04 10.94 6.84
CA THR A 12 5.83 12.07 7.36
C THR A 12 6.05 11.95 8.86
N THR A 13 5.02 11.56 9.61
CA THR A 13 5.06 11.32 11.05
C THR A 13 6.04 10.19 11.42
N LEU A 14 6.07 9.11 10.63
CA LEU A 14 7.04 8.01 10.80
C LEU A 14 8.47 8.48 10.58
N LYS A 15 8.75 9.16 9.47
CA LYS A 15 10.09 9.68 9.16
C LYS A 15 10.60 10.63 10.22
N GLU A 16 9.73 11.48 10.76
CA GLU A 16 10.07 12.36 11.87
C GLU A 16 10.39 11.58 13.15
N ALA A 17 9.61 10.54 13.47
CA ALA A 17 9.89 9.67 14.62
C ALA A 17 11.20 8.87 14.45
N GLU A 18 11.50 8.37 13.26
CA GLU A 18 12.75 7.67 12.93
C GLU A 18 13.96 8.61 12.94
N SER A 19 13.78 9.88 12.60
CA SER A 19 14.82 10.91 12.68
C SER A 19 15.21 11.31 14.12
N GLY A 20 14.58 10.69 15.13
CA GLY A 20 14.92 10.85 16.55
C GLY A 20 13.97 11.76 17.33
N MET A 21 12.87 12.25 16.72
CA MET A 21 11.83 12.95 17.50
C MET A 21 11.02 11.98 18.36
N MET A 22 10.69 12.41 19.59
CA MET A 22 9.82 11.62 20.46
C MET A 22 8.42 11.51 19.85
N VAL A 23 7.89 10.29 19.81
CA VAL A 23 6.54 9.96 19.29
C VAL A 23 5.46 10.86 19.90
N LYS A 24 5.58 11.26 21.18
CA LYS A 24 4.62 12.16 21.85
C LYS A 24 4.52 13.53 21.15
N ASP A 25 5.66 14.06 20.70
CA ASP A 25 5.75 15.42 20.16
C ASP A 25 5.25 15.42 18.71
N VAL A 26 5.56 14.36 17.97
CA VAL A 26 5.02 14.13 16.64
C VAL A 26 3.49 13.93 16.70
N CYS A 27 2.99 13.10 17.63
CA CYS A 27 1.56 12.92 17.85
C CYS A 27 0.86 14.24 18.20
N ARG A 28 1.50 15.11 19.00
CA ARG A 28 0.97 16.44 19.34
C ARG A 28 0.96 17.39 18.15
N LYS A 29 2.00 17.38 17.32
CA LYS A 29 2.14 18.20 16.10
C LYS A 29 1.06 17.86 15.07
N TYR A 30 0.83 16.59 14.81
CA TYR A 30 -0.14 16.12 13.82
C TYR A 30 -1.55 15.88 14.40
N ARG A 31 -1.75 16.14 15.70
CA ARG A 31 -3.00 15.86 16.45
C ARG A 31 -3.46 14.40 16.30
N ILE A 32 -2.51 13.49 16.35
CA ILE A 32 -2.71 12.05 16.28
C ILE A 32 -2.69 11.50 17.71
N ALA A 33 -3.59 10.57 18.03
CA ALA A 33 -3.51 9.86 19.30
C ALA A 33 -2.37 8.82 19.25
N ASN A 34 -1.62 8.67 20.34
CA ASN A 34 -0.53 7.69 20.41
C ASN A 34 -0.98 6.26 20.03
N ALA A 35 -2.18 5.86 20.45
CA ALA A 35 -2.75 4.56 20.07
C ALA A 35 -2.95 4.42 18.55
N THR A 36 -3.39 5.49 17.89
CA THR A 36 -3.53 5.53 16.43
C THR A 36 -2.16 5.47 15.74
N PHE A 37 -1.15 6.15 16.28
CA PHE A 37 0.21 6.08 15.74
C PHE A 37 0.74 4.64 15.70
N TYR A 38 0.64 3.90 16.81
CA TYR A 38 1.10 2.50 16.85
C TYR A 38 0.26 1.57 15.94
N ASN A 39 -1.05 1.76 15.87
CA ASN A 39 -1.91 0.97 14.98
C ASN A 39 -1.59 1.17 13.50
N VAL A 40 -1.22 2.39 13.09
CA VAL A 40 -0.96 2.68 11.69
C VAL A 40 0.51 2.41 11.33
N THR A 41 1.46 2.66 12.22
CA THR A 41 2.87 2.28 12.03
C THR A 41 3.04 0.77 11.87
N GLY A 42 2.36 -0.05 12.67
CA GLY A 42 2.34 -1.49 12.47
C GLY A 42 1.75 -1.90 11.12
N LYS A 43 0.78 -1.13 10.61
CA LYS A 43 0.25 -1.34 9.24
C LYS A 43 1.25 -0.96 8.16
N ILE A 44 1.92 0.17 8.28
CA ILE A 44 2.87 0.62 7.25
C ILE A 44 4.13 -0.24 7.25
N TRP A 45 4.58 -0.66 8.44
CA TRP A 45 5.75 -1.53 8.57
C TRP A 45 5.59 -2.87 7.85
N TRP A 46 4.38 -3.44 7.83
CA TRP A 46 4.14 -4.66 7.03
C TRP A 46 4.10 -4.38 5.53
N TYR A 47 3.70 -3.19 5.10
CA TYR A 47 3.73 -2.83 3.67
C TYR A 47 5.16 -2.51 3.19
N GLU A 48 5.97 -1.84 4.01
CA GLU A 48 7.35 -1.43 3.70
C GLU A 48 8.37 -2.55 3.90
N THR A 49 7.98 -3.70 4.48
CA THR A 49 8.90 -4.83 4.58
C THR A 49 9.26 -5.27 3.15
N PRO A 50 10.56 -5.32 2.77
CA PRO A 50 10.99 -5.58 1.39
C PRO A 50 10.43 -6.91 0.84
N ASP A 51 10.16 -7.86 1.74
CA ASP A 51 9.54 -9.15 1.42
C ASP A 51 8.12 -9.00 0.85
N ILE A 52 7.31 -8.12 1.43
CA ILE A 52 5.90 -7.92 1.03
C ILE A 52 5.78 -7.05 -0.21
N SER A 53 6.67 -6.06 -0.38
CA SER A 53 6.73 -5.26 -1.60
C SER A 53 7.18 -6.11 -2.81
N CYS A 54 8.19 -6.96 -2.65
CA CYS A 54 8.61 -7.91 -3.69
C CYS A 54 7.51 -8.92 -4.04
N LEU A 55 6.80 -9.45 -3.02
CA LEU A 55 5.65 -10.32 -3.23
C LEU A 55 4.51 -9.64 -4.02
N ARG A 56 4.26 -8.34 -3.76
CA ARG A 56 3.23 -7.59 -4.51
C ARG A 56 3.61 -7.41 -5.97
N GLU A 57 4.86 -7.05 -6.26
CA GLU A 57 5.37 -6.93 -7.64
C GLU A 57 5.26 -8.26 -8.39
N LEU A 58 5.66 -9.37 -7.75
CA LEU A 58 5.51 -10.72 -8.33
C LEU A 58 4.04 -11.07 -8.61
N LEU A 59 3.14 -10.72 -7.70
CA LEU A 59 1.71 -10.95 -7.86
C LEU A 59 1.13 -10.11 -9.02
N GLU A 60 1.54 -8.86 -9.15
CA GLU A 60 1.15 -7.95 -10.23
C GLU A 60 1.66 -8.45 -11.58
N GLU A 61 2.90 -8.92 -11.66
CA GLU A 61 3.45 -9.51 -12.87
C GLU A 61 2.70 -10.78 -13.29
N LYS A 62 2.39 -11.66 -12.33
CA LYS A 62 1.58 -12.87 -12.59
C LYS A 62 0.18 -12.49 -13.09
N ASN A 63 -0.46 -11.52 -12.47
CA ASN A 63 -1.77 -11.02 -12.89
C ASN A 63 -1.72 -10.41 -14.29
N ARG A 64 -0.65 -9.66 -14.63
CA ARG A 64 -0.46 -9.10 -15.97
C ARG A 64 -0.35 -10.21 -17.02
N ARG A 65 0.46 -11.24 -16.75
CA ARG A 65 0.65 -12.40 -17.65
C ARG A 65 -0.66 -13.14 -17.88
N ILE A 66 -1.42 -13.40 -16.81
CA ILE A 66 -2.73 -14.04 -16.90
C ILE A 66 -3.67 -13.21 -17.77
N LYS A 67 -3.77 -11.89 -17.53
CA LYS A 67 -4.62 -11.00 -18.33
C LYS A 67 -4.25 -10.99 -19.81
N GLN A 68 -2.96 -11.04 -20.14
CA GLN A 68 -2.51 -11.14 -21.53
C GLN A 68 -2.95 -12.44 -22.20
N ILE A 69 -2.80 -13.58 -21.50
CA ILE A 69 -3.25 -14.87 -22.03
C ILE A 69 -4.76 -14.86 -22.23
N TYR A 70 -5.52 -14.34 -21.27
CA TYR A 70 -6.98 -14.21 -21.38
C TYR A 70 -7.39 -13.29 -22.54
N ALA A 71 -6.69 -12.18 -22.76
CA ALA A 71 -6.97 -11.29 -23.88
C ALA A 71 -6.73 -11.98 -25.23
N ASN A 72 -5.59 -12.66 -25.38
CA ASN A 72 -5.28 -13.40 -26.60
C ASN A 72 -6.29 -14.52 -26.87
N PHE A 73 -6.67 -15.27 -25.83
CA PHE A 73 -7.67 -16.32 -25.94
C PHE A 73 -9.05 -15.76 -26.30
N LEU A 74 -9.42 -14.61 -25.74
CA LEU A 74 -10.69 -13.95 -26.07
C LEU A 74 -10.71 -13.47 -27.53
N ASP A 75 -9.59 -12.99 -28.06
CA ASP A 75 -9.48 -12.58 -29.45
C ASP A 75 -9.58 -13.79 -30.40
N GLU A 76 -8.94 -14.91 -30.07
CA GLU A 76 -9.06 -16.17 -30.82
C GLU A 76 -10.49 -16.72 -30.82
N VAL A 77 -11.17 -16.70 -29.67
CA VAL A 77 -12.59 -17.11 -29.57
C VAL A 77 -13.49 -16.19 -30.39
N ARG A 78 -13.22 -14.87 -30.42
CA ARG A 78 -13.99 -13.92 -31.24
C ARG A 78 -13.87 -14.21 -32.72
N GLU A 79 -12.66 -14.50 -33.20
CA GLU A 79 -12.42 -14.88 -34.60
C GLU A 79 -13.21 -16.14 -34.97
N LEU A 80 -13.23 -17.16 -34.10
CA LEU A 80 -13.98 -18.41 -34.34
C LEU A 80 -15.50 -18.27 -34.26
N THR A 81 -16.01 -17.22 -33.60
CA THR A 81 -17.46 -16.93 -33.51
C THR A 81 -17.94 -15.92 -34.56
N ALA A 82 -17.03 -15.39 -35.38
CA ALA A 82 -17.33 -14.42 -36.43
C ALA A 82 -17.62 -15.06 -37.80
N ASP A 83 -17.38 -16.37 -37.95
CA ASP A 83 -17.82 -17.23 -39.07
C ASP A 83 -19.14 -17.96 -38.75
#